data_AF-A0A433VG51-F1
#
_entry.id   AF-A0A433VG51-F1
#
_cell.length_a   1.000
_cell.length_b   1.000
_cell.length_c   1.000
_cell.angle_alpha   90.00
_cell.angle_beta   90.00
_cell.angle_gamma   90.00
#
_symmetry.space_group_name_H-M   'P 1'
#
loop_
_entity.id
_entity.type
_entity.pdbx_description
1 polymer ?
#
loop_
_entity_poly.entity_id
_entity_poly.type
_entity_poly.pdbx_seq_one_letter_code
_entity_poly.pdbx_strand_id
1 'polypeptide(L)'
;MNTVKALPALQGFVQFGNNITIDAFLLSSGEIRYSKTGAARLLRKESTWINGLESKTPELLKLLLDKGYTGWSQRVSVKREGKRGTTIAETISGDDLDILVAVEAERGNKKAAALLVSGWRQYRIDQSRRAFRLSEREQSERLNDFEQWHDAYLANQEDWEVIAEQEQFLLEPALNFTVDDYDSDPECYQVPFIFRA
;
A
#
# COMPACT_ATOMS: atom_id res chain seq x y z
N MET A 1 -4.18 -24.18 28.56
CA MET A 1 -4.37 -23.39 27.33
C MET A 1 -5.82 -23.56 26.90
N ASN A 2 -6.66 -22.52 27.01
CA ASN A 2 -8.00 -22.54 26.44
C ASN A 2 -7.85 -22.63 24.92
N THR A 3 -8.24 -23.76 24.32
CA THR A 3 -8.29 -23.90 22.88
C THR A 3 -9.39 -22.99 22.35
N VAL A 4 -8.98 -21.83 21.81
CA VAL A 4 -9.91 -20.92 21.11
C VAL A 4 -10.61 -21.72 20.02
N LYS A 5 -11.93 -21.89 20.17
CA LYS A 5 -12.77 -22.66 19.27
C LYS A 5 -12.74 -22.00 17.89
N ALA A 6 -12.52 -22.81 16.85
CA ALA A 6 -12.59 -22.31 15.48
C ALA A 6 -14.04 -21.92 15.14
N LEU A 7 -14.22 -20.75 14.53
CA LEU A 7 -15.53 -20.27 14.09
C LEU A 7 -15.85 -20.81 12.70
N PRO A 8 -17.09 -21.19 12.40
CA PRO A 8 -17.48 -21.57 11.04
C PRO A 8 -17.37 -20.36 10.10
N ALA A 9 -16.85 -20.58 8.88
CA ALA A 9 -16.72 -19.55 7.86
C ALA A 9 -16.96 -20.10 6.46
N LEU A 10 -17.37 -19.23 5.54
CA LEU A 10 -17.38 -19.49 4.10
C LEU A 10 -16.03 -19.07 3.52
N GLN A 11 -15.35 -19.98 2.83
CA GLN A 11 -14.08 -19.67 2.17
C GLN A 11 -14.33 -19.10 0.78
N GLY A 12 -13.60 -18.04 0.44
CA GLY A 12 -13.48 -17.49 -0.90
C GLY A 12 -12.03 -17.15 -1.21
N PHE A 13 -11.82 -16.63 -2.41
CA PHE A 13 -10.51 -16.19 -2.89
C PHE A 13 -10.61 -14.74 -3.33
N VAL A 14 -9.67 -13.91 -2.88
CA VAL A 14 -9.55 -12.52 -3.31
C VAL A 14 -8.37 -12.42 -4.26
N GLN A 15 -8.63 -11.89 -5.45
CA GLN A 15 -7.64 -11.70 -6.51
C GLN A 15 -7.14 -10.25 -6.49
N PHE A 16 -5.83 -10.09 -6.54
CA PHE A 16 -5.13 -8.83 -6.75
C PHE A 16 -4.41 -8.92 -8.10
N GLY A 17 -4.99 -8.32 -9.13
CA GLY A 17 -4.57 -8.57 -10.51
C GLY A 17 -4.80 -10.03 -10.92
N ASN A 18 -4.16 -10.48 -12.00
CA ASN A 18 -4.41 -11.82 -12.52
C ASN A 18 -3.59 -12.93 -11.82
N ASN A 19 -2.49 -12.55 -11.15
CA ASN A 19 -1.50 -13.51 -10.67
C ASN A 19 -1.39 -13.63 -9.14
N ILE A 20 -2.07 -12.76 -8.37
CA ILE A 20 -1.99 -12.79 -6.90
C ILE A 20 -3.36 -13.15 -6.36
N THR A 21 -3.41 -14.18 -5.53
CA THR A 21 -4.65 -14.64 -4.89
C THR A 21 -4.38 -14.97 -3.43
N ILE A 22 -5.26 -14.54 -2.53
CA ILE A 22 -5.23 -14.89 -1.11
C ILE A 22 -6.56 -15.49 -0.67
N ASP A 23 -6.51 -16.36 0.34
CA ASP A 23 -7.72 -16.89 0.95
C ASP A 23 -8.41 -15.83 1.79
N ALA A 24 -9.73 -15.70 1.60
CA ALA A 24 -10.60 -14.91 2.45
C ALA A 24 -11.69 -15.79 3.06
N PHE A 25 -12.17 -15.38 4.23
CA PHE A 25 -13.15 -16.12 5.02
C PHE A 25 -14.23 -15.15 5.49
N LEU A 26 -15.47 -15.41 5.08
CA LEU A 26 -16.63 -14.68 5.53
C LEU A 26 -17.21 -15.36 6.78
N LEU A 27 -17.20 -14.65 7.91
CA LEU A 27 -17.81 -15.09 9.15
C LEU A 27 -19.32 -14.88 9.15
N SER A 28 -20.04 -15.58 10.03
CA SER A 28 -21.48 -15.37 10.23
C SER A 28 -21.85 -13.96 10.71
N SER A 29 -20.89 -13.21 11.26
CA SER A 29 -21.04 -11.80 11.64
C SER A 29 -21.07 -10.86 10.43
N GLY A 30 -20.69 -11.33 9.23
CA GLY A 30 -20.48 -10.48 8.05
C GLY A 30 -19.04 -9.97 7.91
N GLU A 31 -18.17 -10.22 8.89
CA GLU A 31 -16.76 -9.85 8.83
C GLU A 31 -16.02 -10.71 7.81
N ILE A 32 -15.22 -10.06 6.94
CA ILE A 32 -14.30 -10.71 6.03
C ILE A 32 -12.91 -10.71 6.67
N ARG A 33 -12.31 -11.90 6.74
CA ARG A 33 -10.98 -12.12 7.31
C ARG A 33 -10.06 -12.80 6.30
N TYR A 34 -8.76 -12.57 6.41
CA TYR A 34 -7.77 -13.06 5.44
C TYR A 34 -6.83 -14.08 6.08
N SER A 35 -6.41 -15.11 5.33
CA SER A 35 -5.42 -16.05 5.88
C SER A 35 -4.10 -15.33 6.19
N LYS A 36 -3.52 -15.61 7.36
CA LYS A 36 -2.19 -15.09 7.71
C LYS A 36 -1.13 -15.50 6.69
N THR A 37 -1.19 -16.75 6.23
CA THR A 37 -0.31 -17.27 5.19
C THR A 37 -0.46 -16.50 3.87
N GLY A 38 -1.69 -16.20 3.45
CA GLY A 38 -1.97 -15.43 2.24
C GLY A 38 -1.47 -13.99 2.35
N ALA A 39 -1.76 -13.34 3.48
CA ALA A 39 -1.28 -11.99 3.78
C ALA A 39 0.26 -11.90 3.79
N ALA A 40 0.95 -12.87 4.39
CA ALA A 40 2.41 -12.91 4.36
C ALA A 40 2.97 -13.08 2.94
N ARG A 41 2.35 -13.95 2.13
CA ARG A 41 2.74 -14.16 0.72
C ARG A 41 2.51 -12.92 -0.14
N LEU A 42 1.42 -12.19 0.09
CA LEU A 42 1.12 -10.92 -0.56
C LEU A 42 2.28 -9.92 -0.41
N LEU A 43 2.92 -9.93 0.75
CA LEU A 43 4.05 -9.06 1.11
C LEU A 43 5.44 -9.68 0.82
N ARG A 44 5.49 -10.83 0.13
CA ARG A 44 6.70 -11.64 -0.12
C ARG A 44 7.48 -12.01 1.15
N LYS A 45 6.76 -12.29 2.24
CA LYS A 45 7.33 -12.82 3.48
C LYS A 45 7.11 -14.34 3.58
N GLU A 46 7.82 -14.96 4.52
CA GLU A 46 7.59 -16.36 4.88
C GLU A 46 6.16 -16.58 5.38
N SER A 47 5.56 -17.74 5.12
CA SER A 47 4.17 -18.04 5.50
C SER A 47 3.89 -17.90 7.00
N THR A 48 4.92 -18.10 7.84
CA THR A 48 4.85 -18.00 9.30
C THR A 48 5.24 -16.63 9.83
N TRP A 49 5.58 -15.66 8.96
CA TRP A 49 6.10 -14.35 9.36
C TRP A 49 5.16 -13.60 10.31
N ILE A 50 3.85 -13.57 10.01
CA ILE A 50 2.87 -12.90 10.87
C ILE A 50 2.82 -13.55 12.27
N ASN A 51 2.93 -14.88 12.34
CA ASN A 51 2.97 -15.61 13.61
C ASN A 51 4.29 -15.38 14.37
N GLY A 52 5.31 -14.88 13.70
CA GLY A 52 6.62 -14.56 14.29
C GLY A 52 6.78 -13.09 14.70
N LEU A 53 5.78 -12.21 14.51
CA LEU A 53 5.95 -10.76 14.75
C LEU A 53 6.42 -10.45 16.18
N GLU A 54 5.79 -11.08 17.18
CA GLU A 54 6.12 -10.88 18.60
C GLU A 54 7.55 -11.33 18.95
N SER A 55 8.02 -12.44 18.37
CA SER A 55 9.28 -13.08 18.78
C SER A 55 10.47 -12.70 17.89
N LYS A 56 10.26 -12.48 16.60
CA LYS A 56 11.32 -12.26 15.61
C LYS A 56 11.52 -10.79 15.26
N THR A 57 10.47 -9.96 15.35
CA THR A 57 10.52 -8.56 14.92
C THR A 57 9.74 -7.64 15.88
N PRO A 58 10.14 -7.55 17.15
CA PRO A 58 9.39 -6.80 18.17
C PRO A 58 9.31 -5.29 17.87
N GLU A 59 10.33 -4.72 17.23
CA GLU A 59 10.31 -3.30 16.80
C GLU A 59 9.26 -3.05 15.72
N LEU A 60 9.10 -3.98 14.77
CA LEU A 60 8.05 -3.91 13.77
C LEU A 60 6.68 -4.07 14.42
N LEU A 61 6.52 -4.99 15.36
CA LEU A 61 5.26 -5.14 16.07
C LEU A 61 4.89 -3.84 16.79
N LYS A 62 5.84 -3.17 17.44
CA LYS A 62 5.61 -1.87 18.07
C LYS A 62 5.09 -0.84 17.05
N LEU A 63 5.75 -0.72 15.90
CA LEU A 63 5.32 0.18 14.83
C LEU A 63 3.91 -0.14 14.31
N LEU A 64 3.59 -1.42 14.16
CA LEU A 64 2.26 -1.87 13.77
C LEU A 64 1.21 -1.47 14.81
N LEU A 65 1.48 -1.72 16.10
CA LEU A 65 0.58 -1.36 17.21
C LEU A 65 0.36 0.15 17.28
N ASP A 66 1.40 0.95 17.07
CA ASP A 66 1.31 2.43 17.03
C ASP A 66 0.40 2.93 15.89
N LYS A 67 0.22 2.12 14.83
CA LYS A 67 -0.65 2.40 13.67
C LYS A 67 -2.04 1.77 13.81
N GLY A 68 -2.35 1.14 14.95
CA GLY A 68 -3.65 0.55 15.25
C GLY A 68 -3.78 -0.94 14.91
N TYR A 69 -2.68 -1.63 14.58
CA TYR A 69 -2.70 -3.08 14.40
C TYR A 69 -3.15 -3.74 15.70
N THR A 70 -4.10 -4.67 15.61
CA THR A 70 -4.63 -5.36 16.79
C THR A 70 -3.92 -6.68 17.06
N GLY A 71 -3.36 -7.30 16.01
CA GLY A 71 -2.81 -8.65 16.07
C GLY A 71 -3.86 -9.71 16.37
N TRP A 72 -5.16 -9.36 16.28
CA TRP A 72 -6.23 -10.24 16.70
C TRP A 72 -6.37 -11.40 15.71
N SER A 73 -5.83 -12.55 16.13
CA SER A 73 -5.87 -13.78 15.34
C SER A 73 -7.12 -14.59 15.66
N GLN A 74 -7.91 -14.91 14.64
CA GLN A 74 -9.09 -15.76 14.78
C GLN A 74 -8.85 -17.09 14.05
N ARG A 75 -9.19 -18.20 14.73
CA ARG A 75 -9.24 -19.51 14.08
C ARG A 75 -10.58 -19.67 13.40
N VAL A 76 -10.57 -20.00 12.11
CA VAL A 76 -11.76 -20.25 11.31
C VAL A 76 -11.77 -21.69 10.82
N SER A 77 -12.95 -22.24 10.64
CA SER A 77 -13.21 -23.62 10.24
C SER A 77 -14.05 -23.63 8.99
N VAL A 78 -13.58 -24.37 7.98
CA VAL A 78 -14.26 -24.51 6.69
C VAL A 78 -14.61 -25.98 6.49
N LYS A 79 -15.89 -26.25 6.22
CA LYS A 79 -16.34 -27.58 5.83
C LYS A 79 -15.84 -27.85 4.41
N ARG A 80 -15.14 -28.98 4.21
CA ARG A 80 -14.76 -29.42 2.87
C ARG A 80 -15.98 -30.02 2.18
N GLU A 81 -16.31 -29.54 0.99
CA GLU A 81 -17.31 -30.20 0.16
C GLU A 81 -16.84 -31.62 -0.21
N GLY A 82 -17.72 -32.60 -0.03
CA GLY A 82 -17.48 -33.99 -0.44
C GLY A 82 -16.41 -34.78 0.33
N LYS A 83 -15.79 -34.23 1.39
CA LYS A 83 -14.76 -34.94 2.19
C LYS A 83 -15.05 -34.87 3.68
N ARG A 84 -14.75 -35.96 4.39
CA ARG A 84 -14.78 -36.02 5.86
C ARG A 84 -13.59 -35.21 6.39
N GLY A 85 -13.84 -34.05 7.01
CA GLY A 85 -12.80 -33.22 7.62
C GLY A 85 -13.13 -31.73 7.61
N THR A 86 -12.54 -31.00 8.55
CA THR A 86 -12.64 -29.53 8.65
C THR A 86 -11.25 -28.95 8.48
N THR A 87 -11.07 -28.01 7.54
CA THR A 87 -9.82 -27.24 7.45
C THR A 87 -9.89 -26.13 8.50
N ILE A 88 -8.84 -25.96 9.30
CA ILE A 88 -8.71 -24.83 10.21
C ILE A 88 -7.65 -23.88 9.66
N ALA A 89 -7.98 -22.59 9.58
CA ALA A 89 -7.06 -21.53 9.19
C ALA A 89 -6.95 -20.49 10.30
N GLU A 90 -5.79 -19.84 10.39
CA GLU A 90 -5.59 -18.64 11.22
C GLU A 90 -5.69 -17.39 10.35
N THR A 91 -6.48 -16.41 10.83
CA THR A 91 -6.84 -15.24 10.04
C THR A 91 -6.64 -13.93 10.79
N ILE A 92 -6.42 -12.87 10.02
CA ILE A 92 -6.39 -11.46 10.47
C ILE A 92 -7.59 -10.72 9.89
N SER A 93 -7.95 -9.58 10.50
CA SER A 93 -8.99 -8.69 9.96
C SER A 93 -8.51 -8.01 8.67
N GLY A 94 -9.45 -7.38 7.94
CA GLY A 94 -9.11 -6.50 6.82
C GLY A 94 -8.26 -5.31 7.27
N ASP A 95 -8.64 -4.66 8.37
CA ASP A 95 -7.89 -3.51 8.90
C ASP A 95 -6.44 -3.87 9.27
N ASP A 96 -6.23 -5.02 9.91
CA ASP A 96 -4.88 -5.51 10.22
C ASP A 96 -4.06 -5.79 8.95
N LEU A 97 -4.70 -6.28 7.87
CA LEU A 97 -4.06 -6.49 6.58
C LEU A 97 -3.64 -5.16 5.95
N ASP A 98 -4.54 -4.18 5.94
CA ASP A 98 -4.28 -2.85 5.37
C ASP A 98 -3.13 -2.15 6.12
N ILE A 99 -3.10 -2.25 7.45
CA ILE A 99 -2.01 -1.70 8.27
C ILE A 99 -0.69 -2.40 7.97
N LEU A 100 -0.67 -3.74 7.82
CA LEU A 100 0.53 -4.49 7.44
C LEU A 100 1.07 -4.02 6.08
N VAL A 101 0.19 -3.83 5.09
CA VAL A 101 0.56 -3.33 3.76
C VAL A 101 1.10 -1.91 3.86
N ALA A 102 0.41 -1.01 4.57
CA ALA A 102 0.83 0.38 4.75
C ALA A 102 2.21 0.49 5.40
N VAL A 103 2.41 -0.20 6.53
CA VAL A 103 3.69 -0.15 7.28
C VAL A 103 4.82 -0.78 6.48
N GLU A 104 4.59 -1.89 5.78
CA GLU A 104 5.63 -2.46 4.92
C GLU A 104 6.00 -1.53 3.76
N ALA A 105 5.03 -0.82 3.18
CA ALA A 105 5.29 0.18 2.14
C ALA A 105 6.14 1.35 2.68
N GLU A 106 5.81 1.89 3.86
CA GLU A 106 6.62 2.93 4.54
C GLU A 106 8.06 2.46 4.79
N ARG A 107 8.27 1.15 4.98
CA ARG A 107 9.58 0.53 5.19
C ARG A 107 10.31 0.15 3.90
N GLY A 108 9.81 0.60 2.73
CA GLY A 108 10.46 0.34 1.44
C GLY A 108 10.12 -1.02 0.82
N ASN A 109 9.10 -1.74 1.31
CA ASN A 109 8.63 -2.95 0.63
C ASN A 109 7.92 -2.57 -0.67
N LYS A 110 8.67 -2.69 -1.78
CA LYS A 110 8.26 -2.38 -3.15
C LYS A 110 6.91 -3.01 -3.52
N LYS A 111 6.66 -4.24 -3.08
CA LYS A 111 5.40 -4.96 -3.35
C LYS A 111 4.24 -4.35 -2.57
N ALA A 112 4.45 -4.00 -1.31
CA ALA A 112 3.42 -3.35 -0.51
C ALA A 112 3.05 -1.97 -1.08
N ALA A 113 4.06 -1.19 -1.50
CA ALA A 113 3.83 0.10 -2.16
C ALA A 113 3.05 -0.05 -3.48
N ALA A 114 3.40 -1.04 -4.30
CA ALA A 114 2.68 -1.33 -5.55
C ALA A 114 1.20 -1.68 -5.31
N LEU A 115 0.89 -2.43 -4.24
CA LEU A 115 -0.48 -2.75 -3.86
C LEU A 115 -1.29 -1.49 -3.50
N LEU A 116 -0.71 -0.59 -2.70
CA LEU A 116 -1.36 0.65 -2.29
C LEU A 116 -1.63 1.58 -3.48
N VAL A 117 -0.62 1.79 -4.33
CA VAL A 117 -0.73 2.68 -5.50
C VAL A 117 -1.79 2.16 -6.47
N SER A 118 -1.77 0.86 -6.74
CA SER A 118 -2.72 0.22 -7.66
C SER A 118 -4.15 0.24 -7.09
N GLY A 119 -4.30 -0.06 -5.80
CA GLY A 119 -5.59 0.01 -5.11
C GLY A 119 -6.17 1.42 -5.07
N TRP A 120 -5.36 2.43 -4.72
CA TRP A 120 -5.77 3.84 -4.72
C TRP A 120 -6.22 4.29 -6.12
N ARG A 121 -5.46 3.93 -7.15
CA ARG A 121 -5.83 4.24 -8.53
C ARG A 121 -7.18 3.65 -8.90
N GLN A 122 -7.41 2.37 -8.61
CA GLN A 122 -8.68 1.71 -8.89
C GLN A 122 -9.83 2.45 -8.21
N TYR A 123 -9.69 2.72 -6.91
CA TYR A 123 -10.69 3.47 -6.15
C TYR A 123 -10.99 4.82 -6.81
N ARG A 124 -9.96 5.60 -7.14
CA ARG A 124 -10.11 6.90 -7.81
C ARG A 124 -10.86 6.79 -9.14
N ILE A 125 -10.52 5.79 -9.97
CA ILE A 125 -11.22 5.56 -11.25
C ILE A 125 -12.69 5.23 -11.00
N ASP A 126 -13.01 4.36 -10.06
CA ASP A 126 -14.39 3.96 -9.77
C ASP A 126 -15.20 5.13 -9.22
N GLN A 127 -14.64 5.95 -8.33
CA GLN A 127 -15.30 7.18 -7.86
C GLN A 127 -15.51 8.18 -8.99
N SER A 128 -14.54 8.33 -9.89
CA SER A 128 -14.66 9.22 -11.06
C SER A 128 -15.79 8.77 -11.97
N ARG A 129 -15.87 7.47 -12.29
CA ARG A 129 -16.94 6.92 -13.12
C ARG A 129 -18.31 7.15 -12.51
N ARG A 130 -18.44 6.93 -11.19
CA ARG A 130 -19.67 7.21 -10.44
C ARG A 130 -20.06 8.68 -10.50
N ALA A 131 -19.12 9.60 -10.32
CA ALA A 131 -19.36 11.05 -10.39
C ALA A 131 -19.91 11.49 -11.76
N PHE A 132 -19.44 10.86 -12.84
CA PHE A 132 -19.89 11.12 -14.21
C PHE A 132 -21.00 10.18 -14.70
N ARG A 133 -21.61 9.38 -13.81
CA ARG A 133 -22.68 8.42 -14.14
C ARG A 133 -22.31 7.46 -15.29
N LEU A 134 -21.05 7.08 -15.37
CA LEU A 134 -20.56 6.06 -16.30
C LEU A 134 -20.85 4.66 -15.73
N SER A 135 -20.92 3.66 -16.61
CA SER A 135 -21.12 2.26 -16.20
C SER A 135 -20.03 1.81 -15.22
N GLU A 136 -20.35 0.92 -14.29
CA GLU A 136 -19.30 0.32 -13.44
C GLU A 136 -18.36 -0.55 -14.29
N ARG A 137 -17.10 -0.65 -13.87
CA ARG A 137 -16.13 -1.54 -14.52
C ARG A 137 -16.46 -2.99 -14.18
N GLU A 138 -16.34 -3.86 -15.18
CA GLU A 138 -16.39 -5.31 -15.00
C GLU A 138 -15.21 -5.78 -14.14
N GLN A 139 -15.37 -6.93 -13.47
CA GLN A 139 -14.31 -7.46 -12.61
C GLN A 139 -12.99 -7.70 -13.37
N SER A 140 -13.07 -8.21 -14.60
CA SER A 140 -11.90 -8.44 -15.46
C SER A 140 -11.16 -7.15 -15.82
N GLU A 141 -11.89 -6.05 -16.06
CA GLU A 141 -11.30 -4.74 -16.32
C GLU A 141 -10.55 -4.21 -15.10
N ARG A 142 -11.12 -4.37 -13.91
CA ARG A 142 -10.48 -3.99 -12.65
C ARG A 142 -9.19 -4.77 -12.45
N LEU A 143 -9.23 -6.09 -12.61
CA LEU A 143 -8.05 -6.96 -12.43
C LEU A 143 -6.93 -6.62 -13.43
N ASN A 144 -7.27 -6.38 -14.69
CA ASN A 144 -6.29 -6.00 -15.72
C ASN A 144 -5.66 -4.62 -15.42
N ASP A 145 -6.46 -3.61 -15.08
CA ASP A 145 -5.95 -2.29 -14.69
C ASP A 145 -5.07 -2.36 -13.45
N PHE A 146 -5.44 -3.17 -12.46
CA PHE A 146 -4.60 -3.41 -11.27
C PHE A 146 -3.24 -3.96 -11.65
N GLU A 147 -3.22 -5.05 -12.43
CA GLU A 147 -1.97 -5.74 -12.78
C GLU A 147 -1.04 -4.84 -13.59
N GLN A 148 -1.57 -4.13 -14.59
CA GLN A 148 -0.78 -3.20 -15.39
C GLN A 148 -0.09 -2.13 -14.53
N TRP A 149 -0.81 -1.55 -13.57
CA TRP A 149 -0.25 -0.51 -12.71
C TRP A 149 0.68 -1.05 -11.62
N HIS A 150 0.34 -2.20 -11.06
CA HIS A 150 1.20 -2.90 -10.11
C HIS A 150 2.54 -3.24 -10.75
N ASP A 151 2.52 -3.79 -11.96
CA ASP A 151 3.75 -4.18 -12.68
C ASP A 151 4.51 -2.97 -13.21
N ALA A 152 3.82 -1.94 -13.70
CA ALA A 152 4.46 -0.69 -14.10
C ALA A 152 5.15 0.02 -12.93
N TYR A 153 4.55 0.04 -11.74
CA TYR A 153 5.17 0.61 -10.55
C TYR A 153 6.47 -0.11 -10.21
N LEU A 154 6.43 -1.45 -10.22
CA LEU A 154 7.60 -2.27 -9.91
C LEU A 154 8.70 -2.16 -10.96
N ALA A 155 8.35 -1.96 -12.24
CA ALA A 155 9.31 -1.85 -13.34
C ALA A 155 10.05 -0.52 -13.37
N ASN A 156 9.39 0.58 -12.98
CA ASN A 156 9.94 1.94 -13.10
C ASN A 156 10.46 2.50 -11.77
N GLN A 157 10.64 1.67 -10.74
CA GLN A 157 10.92 2.17 -9.40
C GLN A 157 12.26 2.89 -9.28
N GLU A 158 13.30 2.44 -10.00
CA GLU A 158 14.60 3.11 -10.02
C GLU A 158 14.47 4.53 -10.61
N ASP A 159 13.64 4.71 -11.63
CA ASP A 159 13.37 6.02 -12.22
C ASP A 159 12.62 6.94 -11.25
N TRP A 160 11.67 6.40 -10.47
CA TRP A 160 10.94 7.18 -9.45
C TRP A 160 11.83 7.59 -8.27
N GLU A 161 12.75 6.73 -7.85
CA GLU A 161 13.73 7.04 -6.80
C GLU A 161 14.69 8.14 -7.28
N VAL A 162 15.15 8.09 -8.53
CA VAL A 162 15.97 9.15 -9.14
C VAL A 162 15.19 10.47 -9.25
N ILE A 163 13.91 10.44 -9.63
CA ILE A 163 13.07 11.65 -9.66
C ILE A 163 12.93 12.22 -8.25
N ALA A 164 12.68 11.39 -7.24
CA ALA A 164 12.55 11.85 -5.86
C ALA A 164 13.86 12.45 -5.31
N GLU A 165 15.01 11.86 -5.63
CA GLU A 165 16.34 12.40 -5.29
C GLU A 165 16.60 13.74 -6.00
N GLN A 166 16.22 13.85 -7.28
CA GLN A 166 16.32 15.10 -8.04
C GLN A 166 15.40 16.19 -7.48
N GLU A 167 14.16 15.84 -7.13
CA GLU A 167 13.22 16.77 -6.49
C GLU A 167 13.73 17.23 -5.12
N GLN A 168 14.27 16.31 -4.30
CA GLN A 168 14.86 16.65 -3.01
C GLN A 168 16.09 17.55 -3.17
N PHE A 169 16.97 17.26 -4.13
CA PHE A 169 18.12 18.10 -4.46
C PHE A 169 17.70 19.51 -4.91
N LEU A 170 16.65 19.63 -5.71
CA LEU A 170 16.09 20.92 -6.14
C LEU A 170 15.46 21.72 -4.99
N LEU A 171 15.01 21.04 -3.93
CA LEU A 171 14.39 21.66 -2.76
C LEU A 171 15.42 22.04 -1.66
N GLU A 172 16.66 21.53 -1.71
CA GLU A 172 17.62 21.61 -0.60
C GLU A 172 18.53 22.87 -0.53
N PRO A 173 18.57 23.82 -1.50
CA PRO A 173 18.84 25.20 -1.09
C PRO A 173 18.18 26.28 -1.98
N ALA A 174 16.88 26.51 -1.81
CA ALA A 174 16.29 27.84 -1.98
C ALA A 174 16.32 28.68 -0.67
N LEU A 175 16.88 28.12 0.40
CA LEU A 175 16.88 28.70 1.76
C LEU A 175 18.18 29.41 2.17
N ASN A 176 19.19 29.52 1.28
CA ASN A 176 20.47 30.18 1.57
C ASN A 176 20.87 31.31 0.60
N PHE A 177 19.93 31.84 -0.19
CA PHE A 177 20.16 33.16 -0.81
C PHE A 177 19.74 34.24 0.19
N THR A 178 20.64 34.59 1.12
CA THR A 178 20.64 35.96 1.62
C THR A 178 20.95 36.84 0.42
N VAL A 179 19.95 37.57 -0.04
CA VAL A 179 20.11 38.67 -1.00
C VAL A 179 20.79 39.80 -0.23
N ASP A 180 22.08 39.63 0.06
CA ASP A 180 22.96 40.72 0.46
C ASP A 180 23.89 40.99 -0.72
N ASP A 181 24.10 42.27 -1.01
CA ASP A 181 24.92 42.87 -2.08
C ASP A 181 24.22 43.19 -3.41
N TYR A 182 23.05 43.84 -3.33
CA TYR A 182 22.53 44.70 -4.42
C TYR A 182 22.95 46.18 -4.28
N ASP A 183 24.05 46.45 -3.57
CA ASP A 183 24.57 47.80 -3.35
C ASP A 183 26.11 47.82 -3.46
N SER A 184 26.64 47.88 -4.70
CA SER A 184 27.84 48.68 -5.03
C SER A 184 28.31 48.41 -6.47
N ASP A 185 27.58 48.90 -7.46
CA ASP A 185 28.21 49.26 -8.73
C ASP A 185 27.68 50.63 -9.21
N PRO A 186 28.32 51.73 -8.78
CA PRO A 186 27.91 53.08 -9.15
C PRO A 186 28.23 53.44 -10.62
N GLU A 187 28.80 52.53 -11.43
CA GLU A 187 29.20 52.85 -12.80
C GLU A 187 28.15 52.52 -13.88
N CYS A 188 27.02 51.89 -13.54
CA CYS A 188 25.99 51.53 -14.52
C CYS A 188 25.04 52.66 -14.96
N TYR A 189 25.22 53.89 -14.48
CA TYR A 189 24.41 55.06 -14.89
C TYR A 189 25.24 56.13 -15.62
N GLN A 190 25.64 55.84 -16.86
CA GLN A 190 25.94 56.90 -17.83
C GLN A 190 25.10 56.72 -19.08
N VAL A 191 23.90 57.31 -19.07
CA VAL A 191 23.08 57.48 -20.27
C VAL A 191 23.48 58.83 -20.90
N PRO A 192 23.97 58.88 -22.15
CA PRO A 192 24.28 60.14 -22.79
C PRO A 192 22.97 60.87 -23.16
N PHE A 193 22.73 62.00 -22.49
CA PHE A 193 21.70 62.97 -22.85
C PHE A 193 22.01 63.57 -24.22
N ILE A 194 21.27 63.15 -25.26
CA ILE A 194 21.26 63.84 -26.55
C ILE A 194 20.06 64.78 -26.57
N PHE A 195 20.31 66.07 -26.33
CA PHE A 195 19.37 67.13 -26.67
C PHE A 195 19.34 67.32 -28.19
N ARG A 196 18.16 67.23 -28.81
CA ARG A 196 17.90 67.80 -30.14
C ARG A 196 16.91 68.95 -29.97
N ALA A 197 17.34 70.14 -30.39
CA ALA A 197 16.51 71.30 -30.69
C ALA A 197 15.99 71.21 -32.13
#